data_AF-A0A8J3PYI1-F1
#
_entry.id   AF-A0A8J3PYI1-F1
#
_cell.length_a   1.000
_cell.length_b   1.000
_cell.length_c   1.000
_cell.angle_alpha   90.00
_cell.angle_beta   90.00
_cell.angle_gamma   90.00
#
_symmetry.space_group_name_H-M   'P 1'
#
loop_
_entity.id
_entity.type
_entity.pdbx_description
1 polymer ?
#
loop_
_entity_poly.entity_id
_entity_poly.type
_entity_poly.pdbx_seq_one_letter_code
_entity_poly.pdbx_strand_id
1 'polypeptide(L)'
;MKAPRSGTTPTGDNRLLAANAKDIELKGKTVAELADRVLPALTTAMKLLGKQAPAEADNFRMTILLAIEDAQVHPDKPSTTAEMARKITAALDAAGQDRPELRKVIEEIVDSGFVGVSLRVHDERGEWVGSAGAAELGGAAKPPANGHVRIGSVTKTFTATLVLQLVAEGKVGLDIPAADYLPEFGLDERITVRMLLQHTSGLFNFSAAVADEMGDVFQGYAGVGERRDEAVSHLAWCPGVGG
;
A
#
# COMPACT_ATOMS: atom_id res chain seq x y z
N MET A 1 -25.69 -57.87 29.18
CA MET A 1 -25.54 -56.57 29.87
C MET A 1 -24.63 -55.68 29.04
N LYS A 2 -25.13 -54.53 28.57
CA LYS A 2 -24.30 -53.47 27.99
C LYS A 2 -24.93 -52.12 28.32
N ALA A 3 -24.15 -51.25 28.95
CA ALA A 3 -24.31 -49.80 29.12
C ALA A 3 -22.89 -49.22 29.17
N PRO A 4 -22.61 -47.89 29.01
CA PRO A 4 -23.46 -46.70 28.78
C PRO A 4 -23.16 -45.97 27.42
N ARG A 5 -23.99 -45.06 26.86
CA ARG A 5 -24.17 -43.56 27.04
C ARG A 5 -22.85 -42.76 26.94
N SER A 6 -22.71 -41.56 26.33
CA SER A 6 -23.60 -40.49 25.80
C SER A 6 -22.76 -39.42 25.07
N GLY A 7 -23.35 -38.60 24.20
CA GLY A 7 -22.79 -37.28 23.85
C GLY A 7 -23.41 -36.62 22.59
N THR A 8 -24.15 -35.54 22.80
CA THR A 8 -25.01 -34.79 21.85
C THR A 8 -24.25 -33.69 21.09
N THR A 9 -24.64 -33.37 19.86
CA THR A 9 -24.45 -32.02 19.26
C THR A 9 -25.57 -31.71 18.24
N PRO A 10 -26.09 -30.46 18.15
CA PRO A 10 -27.31 -30.13 17.43
C PRO A 10 -27.09 -30.01 15.93
N THR A 11 -27.98 -30.63 15.15
CA THR A 11 -27.99 -30.63 13.69
C THR A 11 -28.50 -29.28 13.18
N GLY A 12 -27.59 -28.39 12.79
CA GLY A 12 -27.90 -27.23 11.95
C GLY A 12 -28.31 -27.70 10.56
N ASP A 13 -29.47 -27.20 10.11
CA ASP A 13 -30.21 -27.66 8.94
C ASP A 13 -29.43 -27.40 7.64
N ASN A 14 -28.66 -28.39 7.19
CA ASN A 14 -27.86 -28.37 5.95
C ASN A 14 -28.73 -28.58 4.69
N ARG A 15 -29.97 -28.07 4.69
CA ARG A 15 -30.95 -28.28 3.61
C ARG A 15 -30.93 -27.21 2.52
N LEU A 16 -30.23 -26.09 2.71
CA LEU A 16 -30.20 -25.01 1.70
C LEU A 16 -29.10 -25.16 0.65
N LEU A 17 -28.10 -26.03 0.85
CA LEU A 17 -27.02 -26.26 -0.13
C LEU A 17 -27.25 -27.51 -1.02
N ALA A 18 -28.25 -28.34 -0.71
CA ALA A 18 -28.52 -29.57 -1.46
C ALA A 18 -29.58 -29.45 -2.56
N ALA A 19 -30.26 -28.29 -2.67
CA ALA A 19 -31.39 -28.14 -3.58
C ALA A 19 -31.01 -27.90 -5.05
N ASN A 20 -29.78 -27.46 -5.35
CA ASN A 20 -29.36 -27.13 -6.73
C ASN A 20 -28.14 -27.91 -7.24
N ALA A 21 -27.66 -28.90 -6.49
CA ALA A 21 -26.52 -29.73 -6.92
C ALA A 21 -26.90 -30.82 -7.94
N LYS A 22 -28.20 -31.04 -8.20
CA LYS A 22 -28.66 -32.18 -9.00
C LYS A 22 -28.67 -31.97 -10.53
N ASP A 23 -28.49 -30.74 -11.01
CA ASP A 23 -28.62 -30.43 -12.44
C ASP A 23 -27.35 -29.91 -13.13
N ILE A 24 -26.19 -29.98 -12.48
CA ILE A 24 -24.93 -29.60 -13.15
C ILE A 24 -24.34 -30.82 -13.87
N GLU A 25 -24.93 -31.16 -15.02
CA GLU A 25 -24.24 -32.01 -16.01
C GLU A 25 -23.05 -31.23 -16.59
N LEU A 26 -21.85 -31.49 -16.08
CA LEU A 26 -20.59 -30.95 -16.63
C LEU A 26 -20.22 -31.68 -17.94
N LYS A 27 -20.95 -31.44 -19.02
CA LYS A 27 -20.55 -31.83 -20.37
C LYS A 27 -19.67 -30.74 -21.00
N GLY A 28 -18.36 -31.01 -21.02
CA GLY A 28 -17.31 -30.26 -21.72
C GLY A 28 -16.09 -31.16 -21.86
N LYS A 29 -15.48 -31.23 -23.05
CA LYS A 29 -14.45 -32.24 -23.36
C LYS A 29 -13.04 -31.80 -22.96
N THR A 30 -12.86 -30.60 -22.41
CA THR A 30 -11.56 -30.12 -21.94
C THR A 30 -11.65 -29.26 -20.67
N VAL A 31 -10.57 -29.22 -19.89
CA VAL A 31 -10.50 -28.44 -18.64
C VAL A 31 -10.59 -26.93 -18.90
N ALA A 32 -10.17 -26.46 -20.08
CA ALA A 32 -10.27 -25.07 -20.50
C ALA A 32 -11.73 -24.60 -20.64
N GLU A 33 -12.59 -25.42 -21.27
CA GLU A 33 -14.03 -25.11 -21.41
C GLU A 33 -14.75 -25.04 -20.06
N LEU A 34 -14.29 -25.84 -19.09
CA LEU A 34 -14.81 -25.84 -17.73
C LEU A 34 -14.38 -24.56 -16.98
N ALA A 35 -13.11 -24.15 -17.14
CA ALA A 35 -12.60 -22.91 -16.57
C ALA A 35 -13.33 -21.67 -17.13
N ASP A 36 -13.60 -21.62 -18.43
CA ASP A 36 -14.32 -20.50 -19.06
C ASP A 36 -15.76 -20.34 -18.55
N ARG A 37 -16.38 -21.43 -18.07
CA ARG A 37 -17.71 -21.39 -17.44
C ARG A 37 -17.66 -21.03 -15.95
N VAL A 38 -16.65 -21.52 -15.23
CA VAL A 38 -16.57 -21.38 -13.77
C VAL A 38 -16.01 -20.03 -13.34
N LEU A 39 -15.03 -19.49 -14.07
CA LEU A 39 -14.34 -18.25 -13.67
C LEU A 39 -15.24 -17.01 -13.64
N PRO A 40 -16.15 -16.78 -14.60
CA PRO A 40 -17.09 -15.65 -14.51
C PRO A 40 -18.06 -15.79 -13.33
N ALA A 41 -18.52 -17.00 -13.05
CA ALA A 41 -19.39 -17.29 -11.91
C ALA A 41 -18.65 -17.07 -10.58
N LEU A 42 -17.40 -17.53 -10.48
CA LEU A 42 -16.53 -17.28 -9.33
C LEU A 42 -16.24 -15.79 -9.15
N THR A 43 -15.96 -15.06 -10.22
CA THR A 43 -15.75 -13.59 -10.17
C THR A 43 -16.99 -12.89 -9.64
N THR A 44 -18.18 -13.30 -10.09
CA THR A 44 -19.46 -12.73 -9.63
C THR A 44 -19.71 -13.07 -8.15
N ALA A 45 -19.43 -14.32 -7.76
CA ALA A 45 -19.54 -14.76 -6.37
C ALA A 45 -18.57 -14.01 -5.44
N MET A 46 -17.32 -13.82 -5.84
CA MET A 46 -16.33 -13.05 -5.06
C MET A 46 -16.68 -11.56 -4.99
N LYS A 47 -17.23 -10.98 -6.07
CA LYS A 47 -17.75 -9.60 -6.05
C LYS A 47 -18.93 -9.44 -5.09
N LEU A 48 -19.79 -10.46 -4.99
CA LEU A 48 -20.88 -10.47 -4.02
C LEU A 48 -20.37 -10.68 -2.59
N LEU A 49 -19.44 -11.63 -2.40
CA LEU A 49 -18.83 -11.93 -1.12
C LEU A 49 -18.07 -10.72 -0.56
N GLY A 50 -17.29 -10.01 -1.39
CA GLY A 50 -16.61 -8.78 -0.97
C GLY A 50 -17.56 -7.65 -0.54
N LYS A 51 -18.79 -7.63 -1.08
CA LYS A 51 -19.83 -6.68 -0.66
C LYS A 51 -20.55 -7.09 0.62
N GLN A 52 -20.71 -8.40 0.85
CA GLN A 52 -21.52 -8.93 1.95
C GLN A 52 -20.69 -9.28 3.20
N ALA A 53 -19.48 -9.79 3.01
CA ALA A 53 -18.59 -10.29 4.05
C ALA A 53 -17.11 -10.12 3.62
N PRO A 54 -16.55 -8.89 3.73
CA PRO A 54 -15.20 -8.59 3.25
C PRO A 54 -14.11 -9.47 3.90
N ALA A 55 -14.18 -9.70 5.21
CA ALA A 55 -13.23 -10.56 5.92
C ALA A 55 -13.26 -12.03 5.45
N GLU A 56 -14.40 -12.51 4.96
CA GLU A 56 -14.52 -13.88 4.44
C GLU A 56 -13.94 -13.99 3.02
N ALA A 57 -14.05 -12.92 2.22
CA ALA A 57 -13.35 -12.81 0.95
C ALA A 57 -11.82 -12.79 1.15
N ASP A 58 -11.34 -12.11 2.19
CA ASP A 58 -9.92 -12.05 2.53
C ASP A 58 -9.38 -13.40 3.00
N ASN A 59 -10.13 -14.12 3.85
CA ASN A 59 -9.77 -15.48 4.27
C ASN A 59 -9.71 -16.46 3.09
N PHE A 60 -10.66 -16.35 2.15
CA PHE A 60 -10.66 -17.16 0.94
C PHE A 60 -9.44 -16.86 0.07
N ARG A 61 -9.09 -15.57 -0.11
CA ARG A 61 -7.88 -15.14 -0.82
C ARG A 61 -6.61 -15.70 -0.17
N MET A 62 -6.48 -15.58 1.15
CA MET A 62 -5.33 -16.11 1.91
C MET A 62 -5.16 -17.61 1.68
N THR A 63 -6.27 -18.36 1.73
CA THR A 63 -6.29 -19.81 1.49
C THR A 63 -5.81 -20.17 0.07
N ILE A 64 -6.22 -19.39 -0.94
CA ILE A 64 -5.76 -19.59 -2.33
C ILE A 64 -4.28 -19.25 -2.51
N LEU A 65 -3.81 -18.17 -1.88
CA LEU A 65 -2.39 -17.79 -1.92
C LEU A 65 -1.48 -18.86 -1.29
N LEU A 66 -1.88 -19.42 -0.14
CA LEU A 66 -1.18 -20.54 0.49
C LEU A 66 -1.14 -21.78 -0.41
N ALA A 67 -2.24 -22.09 -1.12
CA ALA A 67 -2.28 -23.20 -2.06
C ALA A 67 -1.40 -22.97 -3.32
N ILE A 68 -1.18 -21.71 -3.72
CA ILE A 68 -0.27 -21.35 -4.82
C ILE A 68 1.19 -21.51 -4.39
N GLU A 69 1.53 -21.05 -3.19
CA GLU A 69 2.87 -21.16 -2.63
C GLU A 69 3.30 -22.64 -2.54
N ASP A 70 2.41 -23.50 -2.03
CA ASP A 70 2.61 -24.96 -2.00
C ASP A 70 2.82 -25.55 -3.42
N ALA A 71 2.06 -25.08 -4.42
CA ALA A 71 2.19 -25.53 -5.80
C ALA A 71 3.48 -25.05 -6.51
N GLN A 72 4.04 -23.90 -6.10
CA GLN A 72 5.29 -23.36 -6.67
C GLN A 72 6.54 -24.09 -6.17
N VAL A 73 6.47 -24.71 -4.98
CA VAL A 73 7.55 -25.54 -4.41
C VAL A 73 7.77 -26.84 -5.22
N HIS A 74 6.83 -27.23 -6.09
CA HIS A 74 6.89 -28.45 -6.91
C HIS A 74 6.71 -28.18 -8.43
N PRO A 75 7.75 -27.71 -9.15
CA PRO A 75 7.63 -27.08 -10.48
C PRO A 75 7.52 -28.02 -11.70
N ASP A 76 7.51 -29.34 -11.55
CA ASP A 76 7.76 -30.26 -12.69
C ASP A 76 6.58 -30.52 -13.65
N LYS A 77 5.43 -29.83 -13.52
CA LYS A 77 4.37 -29.84 -14.56
C LYS A 77 3.65 -28.49 -14.64
N PRO A 78 3.46 -27.89 -15.85
CA PRO A 78 2.49 -26.83 -16.04
C PRO A 78 1.09 -27.44 -15.85
N SER A 79 0.60 -27.37 -14.62
CA SER A 79 -0.69 -27.93 -14.26
C SER A 79 -1.78 -26.91 -14.52
N THR A 80 -2.94 -27.37 -14.97
CA THR A 80 -4.15 -26.57 -15.05
C THR A 80 -4.46 -25.86 -13.73
N THR A 81 -3.98 -26.39 -12.60
CA THR A 81 -4.04 -25.78 -11.26
C THR A 81 -3.28 -24.45 -11.19
N ALA A 82 -2.07 -24.35 -11.73
CA ALA A 82 -1.30 -23.11 -11.75
C ALA A 82 -1.95 -22.02 -12.63
N GLU A 83 -2.56 -22.44 -13.76
CA GLU A 83 -3.28 -21.53 -14.64
C GLU A 83 -4.62 -21.06 -14.02
N MET A 84 -5.37 -21.97 -13.40
CA MET A 84 -6.58 -21.62 -12.64
C MET A 84 -6.26 -20.69 -11.47
N ALA A 85 -5.18 -20.95 -10.73
CA ALA A 85 -4.79 -20.12 -9.62
C ALA A 85 -4.37 -18.71 -10.08
N ARG A 86 -3.63 -18.58 -11.18
CA ARG A 86 -3.37 -17.27 -11.82
C ARG A 86 -4.66 -16.54 -12.22
N LYS A 87 -5.63 -17.25 -12.80
CA LYS A 87 -6.92 -16.66 -13.20
C LYS A 87 -7.77 -16.24 -11.99
N ILE A 88 -7.73 -16.99 -10.90
CA ILE A 88 -8.37 -16.64 -9.62
C ILE A 88 -7.69 -15.39 -9.04
N THR A 89 -6.35 -15.35 -8.98
CA THR A 89 -5.62 -14.16 -8.52
C THR A 89 -5.95 -12.94 -9.38
N ALA A 90 -5.96 -13.07 -10.71
CA ALA A 90 -6.33 -11.97 -11.60
C ALA A 90 -7.78 -11.48 -11.36
N ALA A 91 -8.72 -12.39 -11.10
CA ALA A 91 -10.10 -12.03 -10.77
C ALA A 91 -10.21 -11.35 -9.39
N LEU A 92 -9.43 -11.82 -8.40
CA LEU A 92 -9.35 -11.22 -7.07
C LEU A 92 -8.68 -9.84 -7.10
N ASP A 93 -7.60 -9.67 -7.87
CA ASP A 93 -6.94 -8.38 -8.06
C ASP A 93 -7.84 -7.41 -8.82
N ALA A 94 -8.57 -7.87 -9.84
CA ALA A 94 -9.59 -7.07 -10.53
C ALA A 94 -10.72 -6.64 -9.58
N ALA A 95 -11.13 -7.50 -8.64
CA ALA A 95 -12.07 -7.14 -7.58
C ALA A 95 -11.45 -6.17 -6.55
N GLY A 96 -10.15 -6.30 -6.28
CA GLY A 96 -9.36 -5.41 -5.43
C GLY A 96 -9.06 -4.03 -6.05
N GLN A 97 -9.18 -3.89 -7.38
CA GLN A 97 -9.04 -2.62 -8.10
C GLN A 97 -10.23 -1.67 -7.91
N ASP A 98 -11.40 -2.18 -7.54
CA ASP A 98 -12.59 -1.35 -7.35
C ASP A 98 -12.53 -0.67 -5.98
N ARG A 99 -11.78 0.43 -5.94
CA ARG A 99 -11.56 1.28 -4.75
C ARG A 99 -12.10 2.69 -4.98
N PRO A 100 -13.43 2.88 -4.99
CA PRO A 100 -14.04 4.20 -5.16
C PRO A 100 -13.58 5.19 -4.07
N GLU A 101 -13.26 4.69 -2.87
CA GLU A 101 -12.69 5.47 -1.77
C GLU A 101 -11.36 6.12 -2.16
N LEU A 102 -10.44 5.39 -2.80
CA LEU A 102 -9.15 5.94 -3.22
C LEU A 102 -9.28 6.89 -4.40
N ARG A 103 -10.22 6.63 -5.32
CA ARG A 103 -10.56 7.57 -6.41
C ARG A 103 -11.06 8.89 -5.86
N LYS A 104 -11.98 8.84 -4.90
CA LYS A 104 -12.52 10.04 -4.24
C LYS A 104 -11.41 10.86 -3.57
N VAL A 105 -10.47 10.21 -2.87
CA VAL A 105 -9.34 10.90 -2.21
C VAL A 105 -8.46 11.63 -3.22
N ILE A 106 -8.10 10.99 -4.34
CA ILE A 106 -7.25 11.66 -5.34
C ILE A 106 -7.98 12.80 -6.07
N GLU A 107 -9.30 12.69 -6.23
CA GLU A 107 -10.16 13.77 -6.75
C GLU A 107 -10.22 14.95 -5.77
N GLU A 108 -10.46 14.69 -4.49
CA GLU A 108 -10.46 15.71 -3.42
C GLU A 108 -9.12 16.45 -3.29
N ILE A 109 -8.00 15.74 -3.48
CA ILE A 109 -6.66 16.37 -3.51
C ILE A 109 -6.57 17.38 -4.66
N VAL A 110 -7.03 17.00 -5.86
CA VAL A 110 -7.02 17.92 -7.02
C VAL A 110 -7.97 19.09 -6.80
N ASP A 111 -9.17 18.84 -6.28
CA ASP A 111 -10.16 19.87 -5.96
C ASP A 111 -9.66 20.87 -4.89
N SER A 112 -8.70 20.46 -4.05
CA SER A 112 -8.04 21.35 -3.08
C SER A 112 -7.02 22.31 -3.72
N GLY A 113 -6.71 22.16 -5.00
CA GLY A 113 -5.86 23.07 -5.78
C GLY A 113 -4.54 22.48 -6.26
N PHE A 114 -4.30 21.18 -6.05
CA PHE A 114 -3.13 20.50 -6.61
C PHE A 114 -3.33 20.27 -8.12
N VAL A 115 -2.27 20.51 -8.91
CA VAL A 115 -2.29 20.32 -10.38
C VAL A 115 -2.61 18.87 -10.75
N GLY A 116 -2.05 17.91 -10.02
CA GLY A 116 -2.31 16.49 -10.21
C GLY A 116 -1.67 15.65 -9.11
N VAL A 117 -2.12 14.40 -9.01
CA VAL A 117 -1.66 13.43 -8.04
C VAL A 117 -1.57 12.04 -8.68
N SER A 118 -0.57 11.26 -8.25
CA SER A 118 -0.45 9.83 -8.53
C SER A 118 -0.36 9.10 -7.19
N LEU A 119 -1.14 8.03 -7.05
CA LEU A 119 -1.23 7.24 -5.83
C LEU A 119 -1.10 5.76 -6.16
N ARG A 120 -0.26 5.07 -5.40
CA ARG A 120 -0.07 3.61 -5.44
C ARG A 120 -0.27 3.06 -4.04
N VAL A 121 -1.15 2.08 -3.91
CA VAL A 121 -1.46 1.39 -2.65
C VAL A 121 -1.15 -0.08 -2.84
N HIS A 122 -0.41 -0.66 -1.90
CA HIS A 122 -0.14 -2.10 -1.87
C HIS A 122 -0.53 -2.62 -0.49
N ASP A 123 -1.56 -3.45 -0.44
CA ASP A 123 -2.09 -4.06 0.79
C ASP A 123 -2.63 -5.48 0.51
N GLU A 124 -3.33 -6.06 1.48
CA GLU A 124 -3.92 -7.41 1.39
C GLU A 124 -4.92 -7.55 0.23
N ARG A 125 -5.53 -6.45 -0.21
CA ARG A 125 -6.44 -6.40 -1.37
C ARG A 125 -5.68 -6.31 -2.70
N GLY A 126 -4.35 -6.29 -2.68
CA GLY A 126 -3.48 -6.22 -3.86
C GLY A 126 -2.96 -4.82 -4.14
N GLU A 127 -2.35 -4.65 -5.32
CA GLU A 127 -1.85 -3.35 -5.74
C GLU A 127 -2.94 -2.54 -6.44
N TRP A 128 -3.17 -1.30 -6.03
CA TRP A 128 -4.00 -0.32 -6.73
C TRP A 128 -3.15 0.86 -7.19
N VAL A 129 -3.36 1.32 -8.43
CA VAL A 129 -2.69 2.50 -8.99
C VAL A 129 -3.72 3.43 -9.59
N GLY A 130 -3.67 4.71 -9.24
CA GLY A 130 -4.56 5.73 -9.79
C GLY A 130 -3.91 7.09 -9.85
N SER A 131 -4.43 7.94 -10.74
CA SER A 131 -4.03 9.34 -10.85
C SER A 131 -5.22 10.24 -11.23
N ALA A 132 -5.16 11.49 -10.76
CA ALA A 132 -6.14 12.54 -11.01
C ALA A 132 -5.44 13.86 -11.35
N GLY A 133 -6.19 14.77 -11.97
CA GLY A 133 -5.66 16.05 -12.44
C GLY A 133 -4.75 15.90 -13.67
N ALA A 134 -3.82 16.83 -13.81
CA ALA A 134 -2.88 16.93 -14.92
C ALA A 134 -1.42 16.72 -14.46
N ALA A 135 -0.59 16.22 -15.37
CA ALA A 135 0.85 16.09 -15.17
C ALA A 135 1.56 17.46 -15.16
N GLU A 136 0.98 18.44 -15.84
CA GLU A 136 1.54 19.78 -16.03
C GLU A 136 0.44 20.84 -15.93
N LEU A 137 0.79 22.03 -15.46
CA LEU A 137 -0.15 23.14 -15.34
C LEU A 137 -0.66 23.56 -16.73
N GLY A 138 -1.97 23.64 -16.89
CA GLY A 138 -2.61 23.93 -18.19
C GLY A 138 -2.66 22.74 -19.15
N GLY A 139 -2.10 21.59 -18.77
CA GLY A 139 -2.21 20.34 -19.52
C GLY A 139 -3.50 19.59 -19.23
N ALA A 140 -3.85 18.64 -20.11
CA ALA A 140 -4.96 17.71 -19.92
C ALA A 140 -4.50 16.25 -19.69
N ALA A 141 -3.20 15.98 -19.85
CA ALA A 141 -2.65 14.64 -19.68
C ALA A 141 -2.56 14.30 -18.19
N LYS A 142 -3.06 13.13 -17.77
CA LYS A 142 -2.99 12.68 -16.38
C LYS A 142 -1.54 12.42 -15.94
N PRO A 143 -1.22 12.55 -14.64
CA PRO A 143 0.06 12.10 -14.10
C PRO A 143 0.31 10.62 -14.42
N PRO A 144 1.50 10.27 -14.96
CA PRO A 144 1.84 8.89 -15.28
C PRO A 144 2.07 8.06 -14.01
N ALA A 145 1.57 6.82 -14.01
CA ALA A 145 1.74 5.85 -12.92
C ALA A 145 3.20 5.48 -12.64
N ASN A 146 4.06 5.57 -13.65
CA ASN A 146 5.49 5.29 -13.61
C ASN A 146 6.34 6.55 -13.86
N GLY A 147 5.80 7.73 -13.54
CA GLY A 147 6.52 8.99 -13.64
C GLY A 147 7.65 9.10 -12.62
N HIS A 148 8.64 9.93 -12.94
CA HIS A 148 9.65 10.34 -11.98
C HIS A 148 9.19 11.59 -11.24
N VAL A 149 9.38 11.62 -9.93
CA VAL A 149 9.05 12.75 -9.06
C VAL A 149 10.22 13.07 -8.14
N ARG A 150 10.31 14.33 -7.70
CA ARG A 150 11.25 14.74 -6.65
C ARG A 150 10.63 14.37 -5.30
N ILE A 151 11.27 13.46 -4.58
CA ILE A 151 10.71 12.88 -3.34
C ILE A 151 10.90 13.76 -2.09
N GLY A 152 11.56 14.90 -2.21
CA GLY A 152 11.75 15.86 -1.12
C GLY A 152 12.35 15.23 0.15
N SER A 153 11.74 15.51 1.30
CA SER A 153 12.24 15.04 2.61
C SER A 153 12.30 13.52 2.78
N VAL A 154 11.67 12.73 1.91
CA VAL A 154 11.83 11.27 1.90
C VAL A 154 13.30 10.87 1.72
N THR A 155 14.12 11.71 1.05
CA THR A 155 15.58 11.50 0.96
C THR A 155 16.26 11.33 2.32
N LYS A 156 15.76 11.96 3.40
CA LYS A 156 16.34 11.82 4.75
C LYS A 156 16.32 10.38 5.25
N THR A 157 15.30 9.59 4.90
CA THR A 157 15.22 8.17 5.26
C THR A 157 16.34 7.37 4.60
N PHE A 158 16.66 7.66 3.33
CA PHE A 158 17.77 7.04 2.63
C PHE A 158 19.11 7.42 3.27
N THR A 159 19.33 8.72 3.53
CA THR A 159 20.53 9.19 4.23
C THR A 159 20.68 8.55 5.61
N ALA A 160 19.61 8.50 6.40
CA ALA A 160 19.61 7.88 7.72
C ALA A 160 19.96 6.38 7.63
N THR A 161 19.44 5.68 6.63
CA THR A 161 19.77 4.26 6.40
C THR A 161 21.25 4.06 6.15
N LEU A 162 21.85 4.89 5.29
CA LEU A 162 23.30 4.83 5.02
C LEU A 162 24.13 5.14 6.27
N VAL A 163 23.73 6.13 7.07
CA VAL A 163 24.41 6.43 8.34
C VAL A 163 24.30 5.25 9.31
N LEU A 164 23.13 4.64 9.44
CA LEU A 164 22.93 3.47 10.32
C LEU A 164 23.70 2.23 9.83
N GLN A 165 23.90 2.07 8.52
CA GLN A 165 24.80 1.05 7.98
C GLN A 165 26.25 1.30 8.40
N LEU A 166 26.72 2.55 8.31
CA LEU A 166 28.07 2.93 8.79
C LEU A 166 28.22 2.74 10.31
N VAL A 167 27.14 2.92 11.08
CA VAL A 167 27.10 2.62 12.52
C VAL A 167 27.26 1.12 12.75
N ALA A 168 26.54 0.28 12.00
CA ALA A 168 26.68 -1.17 12.09
C ALA A 168 28.10 -1.65 11.71
N GLU A 169 28.77 -0.95 10.80
CA GLU A 169 30.17 -1.19 10.43
C GLU A 169 31.18 -0.63 11.45
N GLY A 170 30.73 0.05 12.50
CA GLY A 170 31.60 0.68 13.50
C GLY A 170 32.36 1.91 13.00
N LYS A 171 32.00 2.45 11.83
CA LYS A 171 32.65 3.64 11.23
C LYS A 171 32.08 4.96 11.75
N VAL A 172 30.82 4.94 12.21
CA VAL A 172 30.13 6.09 12.79
C VAL A 172 29.54 5.70 14.14
N GLY A 173 29.64 6.56 15.14
CA GLY A 173 28.95 6.39 16.42
C GLY A 173 27.77 7.35 16.54
N LEU A 174 26.60 6.87 16.94
CA LEU A 174 25.40 7.70 17.09
C LEU A 174 25.56 8.78 18.18
N ASP A 175 26.27 8.45 19.25
CA ASP A 175 26.47 9.34 20.40
C ASP A 175 27.83 10.07 20.36
N ILE A 176 28.51 10.01 19.21
CA ILE A 176 29.76 10.74 18.95
C ILE A 176 29.43 12.13 18.40
N PRO A 177 30.18 13.18 18.80
CA PRO A 177 30.06 14.51 18.22
C PRO A 177 30.12 14.48 16.69
N ALA A 178 29.18 15.16 16.03
CA ALA A 178 29.17 15.26 14.58
C ALA A 178 30.40 16.02 14.04
N ALA A 179 30.96 16.94 14.85
CA ALA A 179 32.17 17.69 14.54
C ALA A 179 33.39 16.77 14.29
N ASP A 180 33.43 15.58 14.92
CA ASP A 180 34.54 14.62 14.75
C ASP A 180 34.59 14.05 13.32
N TYR A 181 33.44 13.98 12.64
CA TYR A 181 33.31 13.47 11.27
C TYR A 181 33.31 14.59 10.22
N LEU A 182 32.95 15.81 10.62
CA LEU A 182 32.66 16.95 9.75
C LEU A 182 33.37 18.23 10.26
N PRO A 183 34.70 18.20 10.48
CA PRO A 183 35.43 19.27 11.14
C PRO A 183 35.37 20.61 10.38
N GLU A 184 35.24 20.58 9.05
CA GLU A 184 35.18 21.75 8.19
C GLU A 184 33.94 22.64 8.43
N PHE A 185 32.91 22.10 9.10
CA PHE A 185 31.66 22.82 9.35
C PHE A 185 31.62 23.55 10.70
N GLY A 186 32.64 23.38 11.55
CA GLY A 186 32.72 24.08 12.84
C GLY A 186 31.50 23.86 13.75
N LEU A 187 30.94 22.64 13.77
CA LEU A 187 29.77 22.30 14.56
C LEU A 187 30.09 22.34 16.06
N ASP A 188 29.10 22.69 16.89
CA ASP A 188 29.20 22.58 18.35
C ASP A 188 29.44 21.11 18.75
N GLU A 189 30.49 20.86 19.55
CA GLU A 189 30.92 19.51 19.97
C GLU A 189 29.84 18.76 20.78
N ARG A 190 28.81 19.44 21.29
CA ARG A 190 27.68 18.80 21.97
C ARG A 190 26.69 18.15 21.01
N ILE A 191 26.70 18.51 19.73
CA ILE A 191 25.79 17.98 18.73
C ILE A 191 26.27 16.59 18.30
N THR A 192 25.47 15.57 18.57
CA THR A 192 25.79 14.18 18.17
C THR A 192 25.17 13.82 16.82
N VAL A 193 25.68 12.75 16.19
CA VAL A 193 25.07 12.18 14.97
C VAL A 193 23.60 11.81 15.20
N ARG A 194 23.24 11.26 16.36
CA ARG A 194 21.86 10.94 16.75
C ARG A 194 20.97 12.18 16.70
N MET A 195 21.44 13.30 17.22
CA MET A 195 20.67 14.55 17.24
C MET A 195 20.40 15.07 15.82
N LEU A 196 21.35 14.89 14.89
CA LEU A 196 21.14 15.25 13.49
C LEU A 196 20.06 14.38 12.83
N LEU A 197 20.10 13.06 13.05
CA LEU A 197 19.11 12.13 12.50
C LEU A 197 17.72 12.31 13.11
N GLN A 198 17.63 12.82 14.34
CA GLN A 198 16.38 13.01 15.09
C GLN A 198 15.85 14.44 15.05
N HIS A 199 16.52 15.36 14.35
CA HIS A 199 16.16 16.78 14.33
C HIS A 199 16.14 17.44 15.73
N THR A 200 17.05 17.04 16.62
CA THR A 200 17.17 17.57 17.99
C THR A 200 18.48 18.31 18.23
N SER A 201 19.26 18.58 17.18
CA SER A 201 20.55 19.26 17.27
C SER A 201 20.46 20.77 17.55
N GLY A 202 19.28 21.37 17.36
CA GLY A 202 19.10 22.82 17.46
C GLY A 202 19.73 23.62 16.31
N LEU A 203 20.23 22.95 15.26
CA LEU A 203 20.74 23.63 14.07
C LEU A 203 19.62 24.39 13.35
N PHE A 204 19.95 25.60 12.91
CA PHE A 204 19.03 26.46 12.20
C PHE A 204 18.53 25.84 10.89
N ASN A 205 17.21 25.85 10.67
CA ASN A 205 16.62 25.39 9.43
C ASN A 205 16.63 26.49 8.38
N PHE A 206 17.70 26.56 7.60
CA PHE A 206 17.84 27.55 6.52
C PHE A 206 16.73 27.44 5.46
N SER A 207 16.17 26.25 5.21
CA SER A 207 15.11 26.09 4.21
C SER A 207 13.79 26.72 4.64
N ALA A 208 13.49 26.71 5.94
CA ALA A 208 12.32 27.42 6.49
C ALA A 208 12.52 28.94 6.40
N ALA A 209 13.71 29.43 6.72
CA ALA A 209 14.02 30.85 6.63
C ALA A 209 13.97 31.38 5.18
N VAL A 210 14.50 30.61 4.22
CA VAL A 210 14.41 30.95 2.80
C VAL A 210 12.96 30.88 2.31
N ALA A 211 12.14 29.94 2.80
CA ALA A 211 10.73 29.89 2.46
C ALA A 211 9.94 31.10 3.01
N ASP A 212 10.27 31.56 4.22
CA ASP A 212 9.67 32.76 4.83
C ASP A 212 10.08 34.05 4.10
N GLU A 213 11.34 34.15 3.64
CA GLU A 213 11.83 35.31 2.87
C GLU A 213 11.40 35.30 1.40
N MET A 214 11.23 34.13 0.79
CA MET A 214 10.90 33.94 -0.63
C MET A 214 9.46 33.45 -0.82
N GLY A 215 8.50 34.01 -0.07
CA GLY A 215 7.11 33.53 0.10
C GLY A 215 6.35 33.02 -1.15
N ASP A 216 6.78 33.34 -2.37
CA ASP A 216 6.22 32.83 -3.64
C ASP A 216 6.96 31.63 -4.27
N VAL A 217 8.26 31.42 -3.99
CA VAL A 217 9.09 30.43 -4.72
C VAL A 217 8.93 29.02 -4.17
N PHE A 218 8.71 28.87 -2.85
CA PHE A 218 8.45 27.57 -2.23
C PHE A 218 6.99 27.10 -2.43
N GLN A 219 6.06 28.01 -2.72
CA GLN A 219 4.68 27.70 -3.08
C GLN A 219 4.58 26.87 -4.37
N GLY A 220 5.54 27.00 -5.28
CA GLY A 220 5.66 26.15 -6.46
C GLY A 220 6.13 24.71 -6.17
N TYR A 221 6.77 24.48 -5.01
CA TYR A 221 7.20 23.14 -4.58
C TYR A 221 6.13 22.39 -3.79
N ALA A 222 5.26 23.11 -3.07
CA ALA A 222 4.10 22.59 -2.37
C ALA A 222 2.86 23.19 -3.02
N GLY A 223 2.43 22.62 -4.15
CA GLY A 223 1.30 23.14 -4.92
C GLY A 223 0.04 23.26 -4.07
N VAL A 224 -0.26 24.45 -3.58
CA VAL A 224 -1.53 24.80 -2.95
C VAL A 224 -1.84 26.24 -3.34
N GLY A 225 -2.87 26.38 -4.18
CA GLY A 225 -3.48 27.65 -4.50
C GLY A 225 -4.02 28.34 -3.25
N GLU A 226 -4.05 29.68 -3.31
CA GLU A 226 -4.47 30.60 -2.27
C GLU A 226 -5.73 30.16 -1.50
N ARG A 227 -5.55 29.60 -0.30
CA ARG A 227 -6.45 29.82 0.83
C ARG A 227 -5.60 29.92 2.10
N ARG A 228 -5.58 31.13 2.66
CA ARG A 228 -4.62 31.60 3.66
C ARG A 228 -4.77 30.99 5.05
N ASP A 229 -5.78 30.17 5.31
CA ASP A 229 -6.09 29.78 6.68
C ASP A 229 -6.17 28.25 6.79
N GLU A 230 -5.33 27.70 7.68
CA GLU A 230 -5.42 26.38 8.33
C GLU A 230 -4.74 25.14 7.70
N ALA A 231 -4.35 25.09 6.41
CA ALA A 231 -3.81 23.84 5.83
C ALA A 231 -2.28 23.69 5.85
N VAL A 232 -1.52 24.79 5.88
CA VAL A 232 -0.04 24.76 5.73
C VAL A 232 0.67 24.31 7.03
N SER A 233 0.00 24.39 8.17
CA SER A 233 0.56 23.97 9.47
C SER A 233 0.76 22.46 9.59
N HIS A 234 0.10 21.64 8.77
CA HIS A 234 0.10 20.18 8.92
C HIS A 234 1.13 19.43 8.07
N LEU A 235 1.69 20.06 7.03
CA LEU A 235 2.63 19.38 6.11
C LEU A 235 4.12 19.63 6.45
N ALA A 236 4.43 20.58 7.32
CA ALA A 236 5.78 20.85 7.81
C ALA A 236 6.04 20.34 9.24
N TRP A 237 5.02 19.78 9.90
CA TRP A 237 5.02 19.53 11.34
C TRP A 237 4.49 18.14 11.68
N CYS A 238 5.38 17.27 12.16
CA CYS A 238 5.02 16.03 12.85
C CYS A 238 5.72 16.08 14.22
N PRO A 239 5.06 16.60 15.28
CA PRO A 239 5.63 16.59 16.62
C PRO A 239 5.52 15.15 17.13
N GLY A 240 6.64 14.56 17.54
CA GLY A 240 6.65 13.26 18.18
C GLY A 240 5.75 13.28 19.42
N VAL A 241 4.80 12.35 19.47
CA VAL A 241 3.97 12.10 20.65
C VAL A 241 4.82 11.30 21.63
N GLY A 242 5.49 12.02 22.53
CA GLY A 242 6.09 11.46 23.74
C GLY A 242 5.25 11.88 24.95
N GLY A 243 4.58 10.89 25.55
CA GLY A 243 3.89 10.97 26.83
C GLY A 243 3.87 9.59 27.45
#